data_AF-A0A6L6X4P5-F1
#
_entry.id   AF-A0A6L6X4P5-F1
#
_cell.length_a   1.000
_cell.length_b   1.000
_cell.length_c   1.000
_cell.angle_alpha   90.00
_cell.angle_beta   90.00
_cell.angle_gamma   90.00
#
_symmetry.space_group_name_H-M   'P 1'
#
loop_
_entity.id
_entity.type
_entity.pdbx_description
1 polymer ?
#
loop_
_entity_poly.entity_id
_entity_poly.type
_entity_poly.pdbx_seq_one_letter_code
_entity_poly.pdbx_strand_id
1 'polypeptide(L)'
;MTRVDEAPAPGPRDPQRPELSEELVALLTGRLNVRSGSGELSPATTFESLGLDSLSLMELVLAAEEEFGMVLPETALDLSPASTLGEAAEAFEHAR
;
A
#
# COMPACT_ATOMS: atom_id res chain seq x y z
N MET A 1 23.58 15.07 5.93
CA MET A 1 23.44 13.60 6.02
C MET A 1 22.01 13.25 5.64
N THR A 2 21.71 13.14 4.35
CA THR A 2 20.44 12.55 3.90
C THR A 2 20.78 11.13 3.52
N ARG A 3 20.38 10.17 4.36
CA ARG A 3 20.51 8.75 4.03
C ARG A 3 19.59 8.53 2.84
N VAL A 4 20.18 8.39 1.66
CA VAL A 4 19.50 7.78 0.52
C VAL A 4 19.09 6.40 0.98
N ASP A 5 17.80 6.18 1.10
CA ASP A 5 17.22 4.88 1.39
C ASP A 5 17.55 3.99 0.19
N GLU A 6 18.62 3.21 0.33
CA GLU A 6 19.00 2.16 -0.60
C GLU A 6 17.95 1.07 -0.46
N ALA A 7 16.90 1.12 -1.29
CA ALA A 7 16.02 -0.02 -1.49
C ALA A 7 16.91 -1.20 -1.91
N PRO A 8 17.00 -2.28 -1.11
CA PRO A 8 17.84 -3.41 -1.46
C PRO A 8 17.31 -4.04 -2.76
N ALA A 9 18.23 -4.40 -3.65
CA ALA A 9 17.91 -5.08 -4.90
C ALA A 9 16.95 -6.25 -4.66
N PRO A 10 15.93 -6.48 -5.52
CA PRO A 10 15.00 -7.58 -5.34
C PRO A 10 15.76 -8.90 -5.44
N GLY A 11 16.03 -9.50 -4.28
CA GLY A 11 16.54 -10.85 -4.14
C GLY A 11 15.52 -11.89 -4.65
N PRO A 12 15.96 -13.15 -4.87
CA PRO A 12 15.08 -14.23 -5.27
C PRO A 12 13.91 -14.32 -4.28
N ARG A 13 12.68 -14.34 -4.82
CA ARG A 13 11.42 -14.24 -4.08
C ARG A 13 11.36 -15.24 -2.92
N ASP A 14 11.57 -14.75 -1.69
CA ASP A 14 11.30 -15.49 -0.46
C ASP A 14 9.78 -15.65 -0.30
N PRO A 15 9.24 -16.89 -0.21
CA PRO A 15 7.80 -17.17 -0.14
C PRO A 15 7.15 -16.82 1.22
N GLN A 16 7.80 -15.99 2.05
CA GLN A 16 7.35 -15.63 3.40
C GLN A 16 7.34 -14.11 3.65
N ARG A 17 7.46 -13.28 2.60
CA ARG A 17 7.18 -11.85 2.73
C ARG A 17 5.66 -11.66 2.73
N PRO A 18 5.09 -10.77 3.56
CA PRO A 18 3.70 -10.37 3.40
C PRO A 18 3.56 -9.75 2.01
N GLU A 19 3.00 -10.51 1.09
CA GLU A 19 2.68 -10.05 -0.25
C GLU A 19 1.55 -9.01 -0.09
N LEU A 20 1.59 -7.94 -0.88
CA LEU A 20 0.51 -6.96 -0.88
C LEU A 20 -0.78 -7.63 -1.36
N SER A 21 -1.91 -7.35 -0.70
CA SER A 21 -3.22 -7.86 -1.14
C SER A 21 -3.51 -7.41 -2.57
N GLU A 22 -4.13 -8.29 -3.37
CA GLU A 22 -4.41 -8.02 -4.79
C GLU A 22 -5.33 -6.80 -4.94
N GLU A 23 -6.28 -6.63 -4.02
CA GLU A 23 -7.20 -5.49 -3.91
C GLU A 23 -6.44 -4.18 -3.69
N LEU A 24 -5.47 -4.17 -2.78
CA LEU A 24 -4.64 -2.99 -2.52
C LEU A 24 -3.85 -2.61 -3.77
N VAL A 25 -3.20 -3.58 -4.43
CA VAL A 25 -2.45 -3.34 -5.67
C VAL A 25 -3.38 -2.82 -6.79
N ALA A 26 -4.58 -3.39 -6.91
CA ALA A 26 -5.58 -2.96 -7.88
C ALA A 26 -6.02 -1.51 -7.64
N LEU A 27 -6.23 -1.08 -6.39
CA LEU A 27 -6.59 0.30 -6.08
C LEU A 27 -5.43 1.28 -6.32
N LEU A 28 -4.21 0.92 -5.89
CA LEU A 28 -3.04 1.76 -6.10
C LEU A 28 -2.80 2.03 -7.59
N THR A 29 -2.90 0.99 -8.42
CA THR A 29 -2.65 1.09 -9.86
C THR A 29 -3.84 1.63 -10.64
N GLY A 30 -5.07 1.27 -10.24
CA GLY A 30 -6.30 1.63 -10.95
C GLY A 30 -6.89 2.98 -10.55
N ARG A 31 -6.94 3.29 -9.24
CA ARG A 31 -7.53 4.53 -8.72
C ARG A 31 -6.48 5.63 -8.59
N LEU A 32 -5.33 5.30 -7.99
CA LEU A 32 -4.30 6.29 -7.70
C LEU A 32 -3.25 6.40 -8.81
N ASN A 33 -3.38 5.59 -9.87
CA ASN A 33 -2.51 5.59 -11.05
C ASN A 33 -1.01 5.48 -10.67
N VAL A 34 -0.71 4.77 -9.58
CA VAL A 34 0.65 4.49 -9.13
C VAL A 34 1.32 3.59 -10.15
N ARG A 35 2.56 3.92 -10.53
CA ARG A 35 3.34 3.07 -11.43
C ARG A 35 3.76 1.79 -10.69
N SER A 36 3.20 0.67 -11.09
CA SER A 36 3.63 -0.67 -10.67
C SER A 36 4.85 -1.14 -11.46
N GLY A 37 5.97 -0.43 -11.35
CA GLY A 37 7.27 -0.97 -11.77
C GLY A 37 7.65 -2.18 -10.90
N SER A 38 8.27 -3.21 -11.47
CA SER A 38 8.77 -4.36 -10.70
C SER A 38 9.81 -3.89 -9.68
N GLY A 39 9.37 -3.67 -8.43
CA GLY A 39 10.21 -3.24 -7.31
C GLY A 39 9.67 -2.05 -6.51
N GLU A 40 8.73 -1.27 -7.04
CA GLU A 40 8.22 -0.06 -6.36
C GLU A 40 7.15 -0.38 -5.30
N LEU A 41 6.29 -1.36 -5.59
CA LEU A 41 5.24 -1.82 -4.67
C LEU A 41 5.79 -2.96 -3.80
N SER A 42 6.43 -2.59 -2.70
CA SER A 42 6.93 -3.52 -1.68
C SER A 42 6.22 -3.24 -0.36
N PRO A 43 5.98 -4.24 0.50
CA PRO A 43 5.35 -4.04 1.82
C PRO A 43 6.13 -3.07 2.72
N ALA A 44 7.43 -2.89 2.46
CA ALA A 44 8.27 -1.93 3.19
C ALA A 44 8.20 -0.50 2.60
N THR A 45 7.61 -0.32 1.41
CA THR A 45 7.48 1.00 0.78
C THR A 45 6.41 1.81 1.51
N THR A 46 6.68 3.09 1.77
CA THR A 46 5.72 4.03 2.34
C THR A 46 4.85 4.68 1.27
N PHE A 47 3.65 5.11 1.64
CA PHE A 47 2.76 5.84 0.74
C PHE A 47 3.36 7.15 0.22
N GLU A 48 4.08 7.88 1.08
CA GLU A 48 4.78 9.12 0.68
C GLU A 48 5.84 8.86 -0.40
N SER A 49 6.51 7.70 -0.38
CA SER A 49 7.51 7.33 -1.37
C SER A 49 6.90 7.10 -2.76
N LEU A 50 5.62 6.72 -2.79
CA LEU A 50 4.83 6.58 -4.03
C LEU A 50 4.24 7.92 -4.48
N GLY A 51 4.44 8.99 -3.72
CA GLY A 51 3.82 10.30 -3.97
C GLY A 51 2.36 10.38 -3.56
N LEU A 52 1.90 9.47 -2.68
CA LEU A 52 0.54 9.47 -2.15
C LEU A 52 0.45 10.33 -0.90
N ASP A 53 -0.49 11.25 -0.90
CA ASP A 53 -0.78 12.15 0.21
C ASP A 53 -2.00 11.67 1.02
N SER A 54 -2.33 12.37 2.10
CA SER A 54 -3.46 12.01 2.98
C SER A 54 -4.80 11.94 2.26
N LEU A 55 -5.04 12.77 1.23
CA LEU A 55 -6.28 12.72 0.46
C LEU A 55 -6.34 11.46 -0.39
N SER A 56 -5.23 11.13 -1.05
CA SER A 56 -5.09 9.89 -1.81
C SER A 56 -5.34 8.65 -0.95
N LEU A 57 -4.95 8.67 0.34
CA LEU A 57 -5.22 7.59 1.29
C LEU A 57 -6.70 7.52 1.71
N MET A 58 -7.37 8.64 1.93
CA MET A 58 -8.82 8.64 2.14
C MET A 58 -9.56 8.10 0.91
N GLU A 59 -9.14 8.47 -0.30
CA GLU A 59 -9.70 7.93 -1.54
C GLU A 59 -9.42 6.44 -1.70
N LEU A 60 -8.24 5.95 -1.27
CA LEU A 60 -7.90 4.54 -1.27
C LEU A 60 -8.89 3.75 -0.40
N VAL A 61 -9.10 4.19 0.83
CA VAL A 61 -10.05 3.57 1.77
C VAL A 61 -11.44 3.57 1.18
N LEU A 62 -11.94 4.73 0.74
CA LEU A 62 -13.28 4.86 0.17
C LEU A 62 -13.46 3.96 -1.06
N ALA A 63 -12.48 3.97 -1.97
CA ALA A 63 -12.54 3.14 -3.17
C ALA A 63 -12.48 1.64 -2.84
N ALA A 64 -11.80 1.25 -1.75
CA ALA A 64 -11.82 -0.13 -1.28
C ALA A 64 -13.24 -0.55 -0.87
N GLU A 65 -13.91 0.27 -0.06
CA GLU A 65 -15.29 0.02 0.36
C GLU A 65 -16.29 0.06 -0.80
N GLU A 66 -16.13 0.99 -1.76
CA GLU A 66 -17.01 1.13 -2.92
C GLU A 66 -16.81 0.02 -3.97
N GLU A 67 -15.56 -0.35 -4.27
CA GLU A 67 -15.24 -1.30 -5.35
C GLU A 67 -15.36 -2.75 -4.88
N PHE A 68 -14.91 -3.05 -3.66
CA PHE A 68 -14.89 -4.41 -3.12
C PHE A 68 -15.99 -4.68 -2.09
N GLY A 69 -16.71 -3.65 -1.64
CA GLY A 69 -17.75 -3.80 -0.62
C GLY A 69 -17.20 -4.16 0.77
N MET A 70 -15.90 -3.95 0.99
CA MET A 70 -15.23 -4.22 2.26
C MET A 70 -15.52 -3.12 3.29
N VAL A 71 -15.38 -3.45 4.58
CA VAL A 71 -15.49 -2.47 5.66
C VAL A 71 -14.14 -2.37 6.33
N LEU A 72 -13.40 -1.32 6.00
CA LEU A 72 -12.05 -1.14 6.53
C LEU A 72 -12.11 -0.77 8.01
N PRO A 73 -11.33 -1.42 8.89
CA PRO A 73 -11.33 -1.12 10.32
C PRO A 73 -10.80 0.30 10.58
N GLU A 74 -11.08 0.87 11.76
CA GLU A 74 -10.59 2.21 12.14
C GLU A 74 -9.06 2.36 12.03
N THR A 75 -8.32 1.27 12.22
CA THR A 75 -6.86 1.23 12.01
C THR A 75 -6.44 1.55 10.57
N ALA A 76 -7.27 1.21 9.59
CA ALA A 76 -7.04 1.57 8.19
C ALA A 76 -7.36 3.05 7.92
N LEU A 77 -8.27 3.65 8.68
CA LEU A 77 -8.56 5.08 8.63
C LEU A 77 -7.41 5.93 9.22
N ASP A 78 -6.56 5.32 10.04
CA ASP A 78 -5.37 5.94 10.63
C ASP A 78 -4.15 5.92 9.67
N LEU A 79 -4.29 5.36 8.47
CA LEU A 79 -3.21 5.34 7.48
C LEU A 79 -2.75 6.76 7.16
N SER A 80 -1.44 6.95 7.21
CA SER A 80 -0.76 8.21 6.94
C SER A 80 0.24 8.05 5.80
N PRO A 81 0.73 9.14 5.19
CA PRO A 81 1.78 9.04 4.16
C PRO A 81 3.04 8.31 4.65
N ALA A 82 3.32 8.35 5.96
CA ALA A 82 4.44 7.64 6.58
C ALA A 82 4.17 6.14 6.78
N SER A 83 2.92 5.70 6.68
CA SER A 83 2.54 4.29 6.78
C SER A 83 3.05 3.50 5.58
N THR A 84 3.28 2.22 5.78
CA THR A 84 3.78 1.30 4.76
C THR A 84 2.66 0.61 4.02
N LEU A 85 2.94 0.14 2.80
CA LEU A 85 2.00 -0.68 2.04
C LEU A 85 1.68 -2.01 2.76
N GLY A 86 2.61 -2.55 3.56
CA GLY A 86 2.38 -3.75 4.36
C GLY A 86 1.32 -3.53 5.43
N GLU A 87 1.39 -2.41 6.16
CA GLU A 87 0.37 -2.06 7.16
C GLU A 87 -1.02 -1.91 6.53
N ALA A 88 -1.09 -1.32 5.34
CA ALA A 88 -2.34 -1.23 4.60
C ALA A 88 -2.83 -2.60 4.12
N ALA A 89 -1.94 -3.47 3.63
CA ALA A 89 -2.32 -4.82 3.24
C ALA A 89 -2.91 -5.59 4.44
N GLU A 90 -2.28 -5.50 5.62
CA GLU A 90 -2.83 -6.11 6.84
C GLU A 90 -4.23 -5.57 7.16
N ALA A 91 -4.45 -4.26 7.04
CA ALA A 91 -5.78 -3.67 7.21
C ALA A 91 -6.82 -4.24 6.23
N PHE A 92 -6.43 -4.50 4.98
CA PHE A 92 -7.31 -5.08 3.96
C PHE A 92 -7.64 -6.55 4.25
N GLU A 93 -6.67 -7.35 4.69
CA GLU A 93 -6.90 -8.75 5.09
C GLU A 93 -7.89 -8.85 6.26
N HIS A 94 -7.87 -7.89 7.17
CA HIS A 94 -8.77 -7.82 8.32
C HIS A 94 -10.18 -7.27 8.00
N ALA A 95 -10.39 -6.70 6.81
CA ALA A 95 -11.64 -6.05 6.39
C ALA A 95 -12.65 -6.99 5.68
N ARG A 96 -12.35 -8.30 5.68
CA ARG A 96 -13.15 -9.40 5.11
C ARG A 96 -14.46 -9.69 5.85
#